data_AF-A0A350QSA8-F1
#
_entry.id   AF-A0A350QSA8-F1
#
_cell.length_a   1.000
_cell.length_b   1.000
_cell.length_c   1.000
_cell.angle_alpha   90.00
_cell.angle_beta   90.00
_cell.angle_gamma   90.00
#
_symmetry.space_group_name_H-M   'P 1'
#
loop_
_entity.id
_entity.type
_entity.pdbx_description
1 polymer ?
#
loop_
_entity_poly.entity_id
_entity_poly.type
_entity_poly.pdbx_seq_one_letter_code
_entity_poly.pdbx_strand_id
1 'polypeptide(L)'
;MNSNENNPPVVLITGLPRSGTTWLVRSLNQHPKILAFGETHFFTRRWVRPSRGGRYNSSGLKRVWRNLSSCPFWSAVPLKQDLGKRPGWFSRTSFDDLPDVLESARQIAGPNPTPAGVLDSIGRAFCQREGKSVWVEKTATHGKSVLAIARKMPDARFILTMREPIGFFRSYKFQGSQSSRATRERHA
;
A
#
# COMPACT_ATOMS: atom_id res chain seq x y z
N MET A 1 -3.91 -23.70 -21.66
CA MET A 1 -3.77 -22.24 -21.88
C MET A 1 -3.66 -21.58 -20.52
N ASN A 2 -2.45 -21.18 -20.13
CA ASN A 2 -2.20 -20.61 -18.80
C ASN A 2 -2.73 -19.17 -18.74
N SER A 3 -3.75 -18.94 -17.92
CA SER A 3 -4.38 -17.63 -17.69
C SER A 3 -3.51 -16.60 -16.95
N ASN A 4 -2.21 -16.85 -16.78
CA ASN A 4 -1.33 -16.07 -15.91
C ASN A 4 -0.36 -15.10 -16.62
N GLU A 5 -0.36 -15.01 -17.96
CA GLU A 5 0.63 -14.18 -18.68
C GLU A 5 0.27 -12.68 -18.81
N ASN A 6 -0.98 -12.29 -18.53
CA ASN A 6 -1.44 -10.92 -18.83
C ASN A 6 -1.60 -9.99 -17.62
N ASN A 7 -1.19 -10.40 -16.42
CA ASN A 7 -1.31 -9.55 -15.25
C ASN A 7 0.06 -9.17 -14.69
N PRO A 8 0.39 -7.86 -14.60
CA PRO A 8 1.69 -7.44 -14.08
C PRO A 8 1.88 -7.92 -12.64
N PRO A 9 3.11 -8.29 -12.24
CA PRO A 9 3.36 -8.84 -10.91
C PRO A 9 3.05 -7.81 -9.84
N VAL A 10 2.46 -8.28 -8.74
CA VAL A 10 2.28 -7.50 -7.52
C VAL A 10 3.64 -7.24 -6.90
N VAL A 11 3.99 -5.98 -6.64
CA VAL A 11 5.25 -5.64 -5.96
C VAL A 11 4.97 -5.11 -4.56
N LEU A 12 5.65 -5.69 -3.56
CA LEU A 12 5.57 -5.28 -2.16
C LEU A 12 6.93 -4.72 -1.72
N ILE A 13 6.96 -3.43 -1.34
CA ILE A 13 8.15 -2.80 -0.76
C ILE A 13 8.07 -2.92 0.75
N THR A 14 9.08 -3.52 1.34
CA THR A 14 9.11 -3.74 2.79
C THR A 14 10.53 -3.79 3.35
N GLY A 15 10.67 -3.99 4.66
CA GLY A 15 11.97 -4.02 5.33
C GLY A 15 12.03 -3.06 6.50
N LEU A 16 13.20 -2.46 6.73
CA LEU A 16 13.40 -1.60 7.89
C LEU A 16 12.75 -0.23 7.66
N PRO A 17 11.98 0.35 8.60
CA PRO A 17 11.60 1.75 8.50
C PRO A 17 12.86 2.63 8.45
N ARG A 18 12.74 3.86 7.95
CA ARG A 18 13.88 4.80 7.84
C ARG A 18 15.02 4.31 6.93
N SER A 19 14.75 3.41 6.00
CA SER A 19 15.72 2.88 5.02
C SER A 19 15.62 3.55 3.63
N GLY A 20 14.93 4.68 3.53
CA GLY A 20 14.74 5.37 2.26
C GLY A 20 13.54 4.88 1.44
N THR A 21 12.64 4.08 2.02
CA THR A 21 11.42 3.60 1.34
C THR A 21 10.59 4.73 0.72
N THR A 22 10.51 5.90 1.37
CA THR A 22 9.76 7.04 0.83
C THR A 22 10.41 7.62 -0.43
N TRP A 23 11.74 7.69 -0.47
CA TRP A 23 12.46 8.12 -1.67
C TRP A 23 12.23 7.12 -2.80
N LEU A 24 12.43 5.82 -2.54
CA LEU A 24 12.20 4.74 -3.52
C LEU A 24 10.80 4.79 -4.12
N VAL A 25 9.77 4.86 -3.26
CA VAL A 25 8.37 4.92 -3.68
C VAL A 25 8.08 6.16 -4.53
N ARG A 26 8.62 7.33 -4.18
CA ARG A 26 8.47 8.55 -4.98
C ARG A 26 9.17 8.44 -6.33
N SER A 27 10.36 7.85 -6.39
CA SER A 27 11.08 7.61 -7.64
C SER A 27 10.29 6.66 -8.54
N LEU A 28 9.75 5.56 -8.01
CA LEU A 28 8.90 4.63 -8.75
C LEU A 28 7.64 5.31 -9.30
N ASN A 29 7.03 6.20 -8.52
CA ASN A 29 5.84 6.95 -8.96
C ASN A 29 6.08 7.92 -10.11
N GLN A 30 7.32 8.28 -10.43
CA GLN A 30 7.62 9.07 -11.63
C GLN A 30 7.55 8.24 -12.90
N HIS A 31 7.60 6.90 -12.80
CA HIS A 31 7.45 6.04 -13.97
C HIS A 31 6.00 6.07 -14.49
N PRO A 32 5.78 6.22 -15.81
CA PRO A 32 4.43 6.43 -16.38
C PRO A 32 3.46 5.26 -16.14
N LYS A 33 3.98 4.05 -15.90
CA LYS A 33 3.15 2.85 -15.66
C LYS A 33 3.01 2.46 -14.19
N ILE A 34 3.85 2.96 -13.28
CA ILE A 34 3.95 2.43 -11.91
C ILE A 34 3.31 3.37 -10.91
N LEU A 35 2.41 2.84 -10.10
CA LEU A 35 1.81 3.49 -8.95
C LEU A 35 2.22 2.79 -7.67
N ALA A 36 3.07 3.43 -6.88
CA ALA A 36 3.43 3.02 -5.54
C ALA A 36 2.58 3.78 -4.50
N PHE A 37 1.88 3.02 -3.67
CA PHE A 37 1.05 3.49 -2.55
C PHE A 37 1.42 2.73 -1.28
N GLY A 38 0.80 3.01 -0.14
CA GLY A 38 0.98 2.12 1.01
C GLY A 38 0.74 2.69 2.39
N GLU A 39 1.43 2.09 3.35
CA GLU A 39 1.10 1.97 4.77
C GLU A 39 -0.29 1.36 4.99
N THR A 40 -0.63 0.38 4.14
CA THR A 40 -1.90 -0.35 4.28
C THR A 40 -1.95 -1.15 5.57
N HIS A 41 -0.81 -1.73 5.96
CA HIS A 41 -0.73 -2.73 7.02
C HIS A 41 -1.71 -3.90 6.82
N PHE A 42 -2.05 -4.22 5.56
CA PHE A 42 -3.08 -5.21 5.21
C PHE A 42 -2.79 -6.60 5.78
N PHE A 43 -1.54 -7.05 5.70
CA PHE A 43 -1.11 -8.35 6.22
C PHE A 43 -0.59 -8.29 7.66
N THR A 44 -0.70 -7.15 8.34
CA THR A 44 -0.25 -6.95 9.72
C THR A 44 -1.39 -6.41 10.57
N ARG A 45 -1.39 -5.11 10.88
CA ARG A 45 -2.34 -4.51 11.84
C ARG A 45 -3.80 -4.56 11.39
N ARG A 46 -4.05 -4.59 10.07
CA ARG A 46 -5.40 -4.64 9.50
C ARG A 46 -5.82 -6.03 9.03
N TRP A 47 -5.04 -7.07 9.38
CA TRP A 47 -5.33 -8.44 8.96
C TRP A 47 -6.67 -8.92 9.50
N VAL A 48 -7.54 -9.37 8.60
CA VAL A 48 -8.75 -10.12 8.93
C VAL A 48 -8.54 -11.55 8.46
N ARG A 49 -8.73 -12.51 9.35
CA ARG A 49 -8.60 -13.93 9.02
C ARG A 49 -9.72 -14.34 8.04
N PRO A 50 -9.40 -14.93 6.86
CA PRO A 50 -10.43 -15.47 5.97
C PRO A 50 -11.06 -16.76 6.54
N SER A 51 -12.15 -17.20 5.94
CA SER A 51 -12.80 -18.48 6.27
C SER A 51 -11.89 -19.67 5.96
N ARG A 52 -12.26 -20.90 6.38
CA ARG A 52 -11.44 -22.12 6.19
C ARG A 52 -10.97 -22.35 4.74
N GLY A 53 -11.74 -21.89 3.75
CA GLY A 53 -11.38 -21.97 2.32
C GLY A 53 -10.44 -20.86 1.81
N GLY A 54 -9.83 -20.05 2.68
CA GLY A 54 -8.89 -18.98 2.28
C GLY A 54 -9.54 -17.77 1.61
N ARG A 55 -10.87 -17.71 1.57
CA ARG A 55 -11.68 -16.62 1.02
C ARG A 55 -12.48 -15.93 2.11
N TYR A 56 -12.83 -14.67 1.88
CA TYR A 56 -13.75 -13.96 2.74
C TYR A 56 -15.20 -14.34 2.40
N ASN A 57 -16.01 -14.57 3.43
CA ASN A 57 -17.46 -14.53 3.33
C ASN A 57 -17.96 -13.08 3.51
N SER A 58 -19.25 -12.83 3.31
CA SER A 58 -19.83 -11.48 3.35
C SER A 58 -19.53 -10.72 4.66
N SER A 59 -19.57 -11.39 5.81
CA SER A 59 -19.32 -10.75 7.12
C SER A 59 -17.84 -10.44 7.34
N GLY A 60 -16.94 -11.34 6.94
CA GLY A 60 -15.50 -11.11 6.96
C GLY A 60 -15.09 -9.99 6.01
N LEU A 61 -15.65 -9.98 4.80
CA LEU A 61 -15.40 -8.97 3.79
C LEU A 61 -15.87 -7.58 4.24
N LYS A 62 -17.06 -7.49 4.85
CA LYS A 62 -17.56 -6.24 5.47
C LYS A 62 -16.57 -5.67 6.50
N ARG A 63 -15.95 -6.54 7.30
CA ARG A 63 -14.93 -6.14 8.29
C ARG A 63 -13.65 -5.64 7.63
N VAL A 64 -13.21 -6.30 6.56
CA VAL A 64 -12.04 -5.88 5.77
C VAL A 64 -12.26 -4.47 5.21
N TRP A 65 -13.39 -4.23 4.54
CA TRP A 65 -13.69 -2.92 3.96
C TRP A 65 -13.82 -1.81 5.01
N ARG A 66 -14.37 -2.12 6.19
CA ARG A 66 -14.41 -1.18 7.32
C ARG A 66 -13.01 -0.84 7.86
N ASN A 67 -12.09 -1.80 7.88
CA ASN A 67 -10.70 -1.53 8.30
C ASN A 67 -9.93 -0.72 7.25
N LEU A 68 -10.27 -0.90 5.97
CA LEU A 68 -9.64 -0.21 4.85
C LEU A 68 -10.14 1.23 4.66
N SER A 69 -11.38 1.54 5.04
CA SER A 69 -11.89 2.92 4.95
C SER A 69 -11.16 3.89 5.89
N SER A 70 -10.56 3.40 6.96
CA SER A 70 -9.69 4.19 7.87
C SER A 70 -8.20 4.03 7.56
N CYS A 71 -7.86 3.48 6.39
CA CYS A 71 -6.48 3.27 5.99
C CYS A 71 -5.84 4.59 5.51
N PRO A 72 -4.69 4.99 6.05
CA PRO A 72 -4.04 6.22 5.64
C PRO A 72 -3.18 6.01 4.40
N PHE A 73 -3.81 5.68 3.25
CA PHE A 73 -3.13 5.34 1.99
C PHE A 73 -2.09 6.38 1.52
N TRP A 74 -2.26 7.62 1.97
CA TRP A 74 -1.38 8.76 1.71
C TRP A 74 -0.11 8.81 2.58
N SER A 75 0.01 7.94 3.59
CA SER A 75 1.13 7.97 4.53
C SER A 75 2.45 7.55 3.88
N ALA A 76 2.39 6.67 2.87
CA ALA A 76 3.56 6.37 2.05
C ALA A 76 3.87 7.50 1.06
N VAL A 77 2.83 8.07 0.43
CA VAL A 77 2.91 9.06 -0.63
C VAL A 77 1.73 10.03 -0.53
N PRO A 78 1.96 11.33 -0.37
CA PRO A 78 0.90 12.33 -0.31
C PRO A 78 -0.05 12.35 -1.54
N LEU A 79 -1.29 12.77 -1.30
CA LEU A 79 -2.32 12.99 -2.32
C LEU A 79 -2.18 14.36 -2.99
N LYS A 80 -2.65 14.48 -4.24
CA LYS A 80 -2.38 15.62 -5.15
C LYS A 80 -2.92 16.96 -4.63
N GLN A 81 -4.12 16.98 -4.08
CA GLN A 81 -4.83 18.22 -3.78
C GLN A 81 -4.67 18.63 -2.32
N ASP A 82 -4.54 17.66 -1.43
CA ASP A 82 -4.63 17.90 0.00
C ASP A 82 -3.30 18.34 0.63
N LEU A 83 -2.19 18.05 -0.04
CA LEU A 83 -0.83 18.31 0.46
C LEU A 83 0.04 19.10 -0.54
N GLY A 84 -0.50 19.39 -1.73
CA GLY A 84 0.20 20.06 -2.84
C GLY A 84 0.64 19.11 -3.98
N LYS A 85 1.37 19.64 -4.96
CA LYS A 85 1.85 18.88 -6.12
C LYS A 85 3.37 18.75 -6.09
N ARG A 86 3.89 17.52 -6.09
CA ARG A 86 5.33 17.23 -6.25
C ARG A 86 5.56 15.98 -7.10
N PRO A 87 6.71 15.86 -7.78
CA PRO A 87 7.08 14.65 -8.49
C PRO A 87 7.04 13.41 -7.57
N GLY A 88 6.44 12.33 -8.08
CA GLY A 88 6.30 11.07 -7.35
C GLY A 88 5.12 11.01 -6.36
N TRP A 89 4.26 12.04 -6.32
CA TRP A 89 3.01 12.03 -5.57
C TRP A 89 1.86 11.50 -6.42
N PHE A 90 0.70 11.24 -5.80
CA PHE A 90 -0.53 11.04 -6.55
C PHE A 90 -0.85 12.31 -7.35
N SER A 91 -1.43 12.11 -8.53
CA SER A 91 -1.64 13.16 -9.53
C SER A 91 -3.10 13.34 -9.92
N ARG A 92 -3.99 12.42 -9.53
CA ARG A 92 -5.41 12.39 -9.89
C ARG A 92 -6.31 11.94 -8.73
N THR A 93 -5.75 11.49 -7.61
CA THR A 93 -6.47 11.14 -6.38
C THR A 93 -6.27 12.20 -5.28
N SER A 94 -7.39 12.66 -4.70
CA SER A 94 -7.47 13.45 -3.45
C SER A 94 -8.14 12.65 -2.33
N PHE A 95 -8.28 13.24 -1.13
CA PHE A 95 -9.06 12.64 -0.03
C PHE A 95 -10.51 12.37 -0.42
N ASP A 96 -11.16 13.32 -1.12
CA ASP A 96 -12.57 13.22 -1.52
C ASP A 96 -12.81 12.09 -2.52
N ASP A 97 -11.78 11.66 -3.25
CA ASP A 97 -11.84 10.56 -4.21
C ASP A 97 -11.70 9.17 -3.56
N LEU A 98 -11.23 9.09 -2.30
CA LEU A 98 -10.96 7.80 -1.65
C LEU A 98 -12.20 6.91 -1.52
N PRO A 99 -13.40 7.41 -1.18
CA PRO A 99 -14.62 6.60 -1.17
C PRO A 99 -14.88 5.91 -2.52
N ASP A 100 -14.74 6.65 -3.64
CA ASP A 100 -14.96 6.12 -4.98
C ASP A 100 -13.91 5.09 -5.39
N VAL A 101 -12.64 5.33 -5.03
CA VAL A 101 -11.56 4.35 -5.25
C VAL A 101 -11.84 3.06 -4.48
N LEU A 102 -12.30 3.16 -3.22
CA LEU A 102 -12.64 1.99 -2.42
C LEU A 102 -13.88 1.25 -2.95
N GLU A 103 -14.85 1.98 -3.51
CA GLU A 103 -16.02 1.36 -4.13
C GLU A 103 -15.64 0.63 -5.42
N SER A 104 -14.81 1.23 -6.27
CA SER A 104 -14.21 0.56 -7.43
C SER A 104 -13.44 -0.70 -7.00
N ALA A 105 -12.64 -0.63 -5.94
CA ALA A 105 -11.92 -1.79 -5.40
C ALA A 105 -12.87 -2.89 -4.90
N ARG A 106 -14.03 -2.55 -4.33
CA ARG A 106 -15.06 -3.53 -3.93
C ARG A 106 -15.65 -4.25 -5.13
N GLN A 107 -16.00 -3.49 -6.17
CA GLN A 107 -16.55 -4.04 -7.40
C GLN A 107 -15.55 -4.98 -8.09
N ILE A 108 -14.27 -4.58 -8.18
CA ILE A 108 -13.20 -5.40 -8.75
C ILE A 108 -12.97 -6.69 -7.93
N ALA A 109 -13.05 -6.62 -6.59
CA ALA A 109 -12.82 -7.79 -5.73
C ALA A 109 -13.93 -8.85 -5.84
N GLY A 110 -15.16 -8.43 -6.12
CA GLY A 110 -16.33 -9.29 -6.12
C GLY A 110 -16.72 -9.81 -4.71
N PRO A 111 -17.63 -10.79 -4.63
CA PRO A 111 -18.29 -11.15 -3.37
C PRO A 111 -17.47 -12.05 -2.43
N ASN A 112 -16.58 -12.91 -2.97
CA ASN A 112 -15.83 -13.90 -2.18
C ASN A 112 -14.31 -13.89 -2.51
N PRO A 113 -13.62 -12.75 -2.39
CA PRO A 113 -12.21 -12.64 -2.74
C PRO A 113 -11.31 -13.36 -1.73
N THR A 114 -10.12 -13.73 -2.19
CA THR A 114 -9.01 -14.07 -1.29
C THR A 114 -8.41 -12.77 -0.71
N PRO A 115 -7.64 -12.83 0.38
CA PRO A 115 -6.89 -11.67 0.88
C PRO A 115 -6.00 -11.02 -0.19
N ALA A 116 -5.35 -11.84 -1.02
CA ALA A 116 -4.58 -11.38 -2.16
C ALA A 116 -5.45 -10.59 -3.16
N GLY A 117 -6.63 -11.11 -3.49
CA GLY A 117 -7.57 -10.47 -4.40
C GLY A 117 -8.09 -9.13 -3.90
N VAL A 118 -8.28 -8.98 -2.58
CA VAL A 118 -8.65 -7.67 -2.00
C VAL A 118 -7.51 -6.66 -2.15
N LEU A 119 -6.26 -7.05 -1.85
CA LEU A 119 -5.15 -6.10 -2.00
C LEU A 119 -4.93 -5.73 -3.48
N ASP A 120 -5.05 -6.70 -4.38
CA ASP A 120 -4.98 -6.48 -5.82
C ASP A 120 -6.08 -5.55 -6.32
N SER A 121 -7.32 -5.70 -5.84
CA SER A 121 -8.41 -4.82 -6.25
C SER A 121 -8.20 -3.36 -5.83
N ILE A 122 -7.63 -3.13 -4.64
CA ILE A 122 -7.25 -1.78 -4.18
C ILE A 122 -6.17 -1.18 -5.08
N GLY A 123 -5.11 -1.94 -5.36
CA GLY A 123 -4.02 -1.49 -6.22
C GLY A 123 -4.50 -1.16 -7.63
N ARG A 124 -5.39 -2.00 -8.20
CA ARG A 124 -6.01 -1.75 -9.50
C ARG A 124 -6.90 -0.51 -9.51
N ALA A 125 -7.73 -0.31 -8.49
CA ALA A 125 -8.61 0.86 -8.41
C ALA A 125 -7.79 2.16 -8.38
N PHE A 126 -6.72 2.21 -7.58
CA PHE A 126 -5.79 3.34 -7.58
C PHE A 126 -5.11 3.53 -8.93
N CYS A 127 -4.64 2.45 -9.58
CA CYS A 127 -4.07 2.48 -10.92
C CYS A 127 -5.05 3.05 -11.96
N GLN A 128 -6.30 2.60 -11.97
CA GLN A 128 -7.35 3.11 -12.86
C GLN A 128 -7.55 4.62 -12.68
N ARG A 129 -7.62 5.10 -11.43
CA ARG A 129 -7.78 6.53 -11.13
C ARG A 129 -6.57 7.36 -11.57
N GLU A 130 -5.36 6.87 -11.32
CA GLU A 130 -4.11 7.56 -11.68
C GLU A 130 -3.71 7.40 -13.16
N GLY A 131 -4.42 6.55 -13.92
CA GLY A 131 -4.07 6.25 -15.32
C GLY A 131 -2.80 5.42 -15.47
N LYS A 132 -2.55 4.52 -14.51
CA LYS A 132 -1.36 3.66 -14.42
C LYS A 132 -1.78 2.19 -14.49
N SER A 133 -0.82 1.29 -14.70
CA SER A 133 -1.10 -0.14 -14.97
C SER A 133 -0.46 -1.11 -13.98
N VAL A 134 0.58 -0.70 -13.27
CA VAL A 134 1.31 -1.54 -12.31
C VAL A 134 1.24 -0.89 -10.94
N TRP A 135 0.77 -1.62 -9.93
CA TRP A 135 0.71 -1.11 -8.58
C TRP A 135 1.81 -1.72 -7.69
N VAL A 136 2.25 -0.94 -6.70
CA VAL A 136 3.23 -1.33 -5.69
C VAL A 136 2.69 -0.93 -4.33
N GLU A 137 2.66 -1.85 -3.38
CA GLU A 137 2.28 -1.54 -2.00
C GLU A 137 3.52 -1.49 -1.12
N LYS A 138 3.70 -0.38 -0.40
CA LYS A 138 4.78 -0.21 0.55
C LYS A 138 4.25 -0.20 1.96
N THR A 139 4.62 -1.21 2.75
CA THR A 139 4.47 -1.18 4.21
C THR A 139 5.75 -1.75 4.83
N ALA A 140 6.48 -0.94 5.59
CA ALA A 140 7.76 -1.38 6.17
C ALA A 140 7.57 -2.59 7.11
N THR A 141 6.50 -2.60 7.92
CA THR A 141 6.25 -3.68 8.88
C THR A 141 5.90 -5.03 8.26
N HIS A 142 5.58 -5.10 6.96
CA HIS A 142 5.41 -6.38 6.25
C HIS A 142 6.70 -7.22 6.25
N GLY A 143 7.87 -6.61 6.51
CA GLY A 143 9.18 -7.25 6.51
C GLY A 143 9.29 -8.39 7.53
N LYS A 144 8.53 -8.30 8.62
CA LYS A 144 8.45 -9.35 9.65
C LYS A 144 7.67 -10.58 9.20
N SER A 145 6.90 -10.47 8.12
CA SER A 145 5.93 -11.47 7.69
C SER A 145 6.11 -11.86 6.22
N VAL A 146 7.26 -11.57 5.60
CA VAL A 146 7.49 -11.80 4.15
C VAL A 146 7.14 -13.23 3.73
N LEU A 147 7.62 -14.25 4.45
CA LEU A 147 7.31 -15.66 4.15
C LEU A 147 5.81 -15.97 4.29
N ALA A 148 5.14 -15.38 5.28
CA ALA A 148 3.72 -15.58 5.47
C ALA A 148 2.87 -14.85 4.41
N ILE A 149 3.39 -13.75 3.84
CA ILE A 149 2.76 -13.02 2.74
C ILE A 149 2.99 -13.75 1.42
N ALA A 150 4.22 -14.22 1.15
CA ALA A 150 4.55 -14.99 -0.05
C ALA A 150 3.68 -16.25 -0.20
N ARG A 151 3.37 -16.94 0.92
CA ARG A 151 2.41 -18.07 0.90
C ARG A 151 0.99 -17.67 0.53
N LYS A 152 0.57 -16.43 0.84
CA LYS A 152 -0.77 -15.91 0.52
C LYS A 152 -0.83 -15.28 -0.86
N MET A 153 0.30 -14.80 -1.37
CA MET A 153 0.46 -14.14 -2.67
C MET A 153 1.70 -14.73 -3.37
N PRO A 154 1.57 -15.93 -3.98
CA PRO A 154 2.72 -16.61 -4.59
C PRO A 154 3.39 -15.82 -5.71
N ASP A 155 2.61 -15.01 -6.44
CA ASP A 155 3.10 -14.19 -7.55
C ASP A 155 3.67 -12.82 -7.11
N ALA A 156 3.68 -12.53 -5.81
CA ALA A 156 4.20 -11.26 -5.30
C ALA A 156 5.74 -11.23 -5.35
N ARG A 157 6.27 -10.13 -5.86
CA ARG A 157 7.70 -9.79 -5.81
C ARG A 157 7.95 -8.87 -4.62
N PHE A 158 9.05 -9.09 -3.92
CA PHE A 158 9.42 -8.30 -2.74
C PHE A 158 10.65 -7.45 -3.03
N ILE A 159 10.56 -6.16 -2.69
CA ILE A 159 11.73 -5.29 -2.59
C ILE A 159 12.01 -5.06 -1.11
N LEU A 160 13.13 -5.62 -0.62
CA LEU A 160 13.56 -5.51 0.76
C LEU A 160 14.55 -4.35 0.91
N THR A 161 14.10 -3.27 1.51
CA THR A 161 14.97 -2.12 1.79
C THR A 161 15.81 -2.38 3.04
N MET A 162 17.12 -2.29 2.88
CA MET A 162 18.11 -2.43 3.95
C MET A 162 18.82 -1.10 4.19
N ARG A 163 19.30 -0.90 5.41
CA ARG A 163 20.12 0.26 5.78
C ARG A 163 21.14 -0.19 6.82
N GLU A 164 22.34 0.37 6.74
CA GLU A 164 23.37 0.18 7.76
C GLU A 164 22.83 0.55 9.16
N PRO A 165 23.09 -0.27 10.21
CA PRO A 165 22.48 -0.12 11.53
C PRO A 165 22.65 1.25 12.17
N ILE A 166 23.85 1.83 12.17
CA ILE A 166 24.14 3.13 12.79
C ILE A 166 23.33 4.24 12.10
N GLY A 167 23.29 4.23 10.77
CA GLY A 167 22.49 5.14 9.97
C GLY A 167 21.00 5.02 10.26
N PHE A 168 20.50 3.79 10.46
CA PHE A 168 19.12 3.56 10.90
C PHE A 168 18.87 4.16 12.29
N PHE A 169 19.66 3.80 13.30
CA PHE A 169 19.44 4.25 14.68
C PHE A 169 19.50 5.77 14.81
N ARG A 170 20.45 6.43 14.12
CA ARG A 170 20.51 7.89 14.05
C ARG A 170 19.22 8.47 13.47
N SER A 171 18.76 7.96 12.33
CA SER A 171 17.53 8.45 11.69
C SER A 171 16.27 8.20 12.53
N TYR A 172 16.22 7.08 13.26
CA TYR A 172 15.11 6.73 14.11
C TYR A 172 15.06 7.60 15.38
N LYS A 173 16.21 7.75 16.07
CA LYS A 173 16.33 8.59 17.28
C LYS A 173 15.88 10.03 17.05
N PHE A 174 16.24 10.62 15.90
CA PHE A 174 15.97 12.03 15.60
C PHE A 174 14.71 12.25 14.74
N GLN A 175 13.85 11.24 14.55
CA GLN A 175 12.68 11.40 13.67
C GLN A 175 11.71 12.49 14.14
N GLY A 176 11.58 12.70 15.47
CA GLY A 176 10.68 13.71 16.05
C GLY A 176 11.22 15.14 16.00
N SER A 177 12.53 15.34 15.83
CA SER A 177 13.14 16.66 15.65
C SER A 177 13.17 17.10 14.19
N GLN A 178 12.97 16.16 13.25
CA GLN A 178 12.96 16.43 11.80
C GLN A 178 11.60 16.86 11.25
N SER A 179 10.51 16.73 12.01
CA SER A 179 9.21 17.26 11.65
C SER A 179 9.13 18.73 12.03
N SER A 180 8.79 19.59 11.06
CA SER A 180 8.48 20.99 11.33
C SER A 180 7.31 21.07 12.32
N ARG A 181 7.21 22.17 13.09
CA ARG A 181 6.11 22.37 14.06
C ARG A 181 4.74 22.14 13.40
N ALA A 182 4.58 22.64 12.17
CA ALA A 182 3.37 22.46 11.39
C ALA A 182 3.10 20.97 11.04
N THR A 183 4.10 20.11 10.90
CA THR A 183 3.90 18.66 10.70
C THR A 183 3.51 17.94 12.00
N ARG A 184 3.93 18.44 13.17
CA ARG A 184 3.59 17.83 14.48
C ARG A 184 2.15 18.13 14.90
N GLU A 185 1.70 19.37 14.67
CA GLU A 185 0.32 19.80 14.93
C GLU A 185 -0.71 19.10 14.01
N ARG A 186 -0.28 18.50 12.89
CA ARG A 186 -1.13 17.82 11.90
C ARG A 186 -1.40 16.33 12.16
N HIS A 187 -0.71 15.72 13.14
CA HIS A 187 -0.80 14.29 13.48
C HIS A 187 -1.20 14.05 14.95
N ALA A 188 -1.47 15.12 15.71
CA ALA A 188 -2.12 15.08 17.01
C ALA A 188 -3.64 14.98 16.80
#